data_AF-A0A447GF12-F1
#
_entry.id   AF-A0A447GF12-F1
#
_cell.length_a   1.000
_cell.length_b   1.000
_cell.length_c   1.000
_cell.angle_alpha   90.00
_cell.angle_beta   90.00
_cell.angle_gamma   90.00
#
_symmetry.space_group_name_H-M   'P 1'
#
loop_
_entity.id
_entity.type
_entity.pdbx_description
1 polymer ?
#
loop_
_entity_poly.entity_id
_entity_poly.type
_entity_poly.pdbx_seq_one_letter_code
_entity_poly.pdbx_strand_id
1 'polypeptide(L)'
;MKHPIDLGWQSEEFHWSILNRFYSGWYPTGDDYVLAAQESNFGLIREWDMTSHYARTSVDWAQQLSAAWREHRKEMSAIYMNLLNRDPRYFVITMFYTFYGTWMWQMLGGGESGAIHKWQLYNLTSP
;
A
#
# COMPACT_ATOMS: atom_id res chain seq x y z
N MET A 1 -11.98 11.53 4.97
CA MET A 1 -11.16 10.58 5.76
C MET A 1 -10.54 11.32 6.95
N LYS A 2 -10.57 10.75 8.18
CA LYS A 2 -10.02 11.36 9.42
C LYS A 2 -8.49 11.41 9.39
N HIS A 3 -7.82 12.20 10.24
CA HIS A 3 -6.34 12.17 10.34
C HIS A 3 -5.88 10.86 11.00
N PRO A 4 -4.74 10.26 10.60
CA PRO A 4 -4.29 8.98 11.18
C PRO A 4 -4.13 9.01 12.70
N ILE A 5 -3.68 10.13 13.26
CA ILE A 5 -3.49 10.29 14.72
C ILE A 5 -4.80 10.24 15.52
N ASP A 6 -5.95 10.46 14.86
CA ASP A 6 -7.28 10.44 15.48
C ASP A 6 -7.95 9.06 15.40
N LEU A 7 -7.24 8.07 14.85
CA LEU A 7 -7.75 6.73 14.57
C LEU A 7 -7.11 5.71 15.50
N GLY A 8 -7.77 4.55 15.63
CA GLY A 8 -7.20 3.41 16.35
C GLY A 8 -5.85 3.03 15.74
N TRP A 9 -4.84 2.87 16.58
CA TRP A 9 -3.49 2.55 16.12
C TRP A 9 -3.49 1.25 15.32
N GLN A 10 -2.96 1.27 14.09
CA GLN A 10 -2.98 0.14 13.13
C GLN A 10 -4.38 -0.39 12.77
N SER A 11 -5.45 0.40 12.93
CA SER A 11 -6.75 0.04 12.36
C SER A 11 -6.72 0.12 10.83
N GLU A 12 -7.66 -0.55 10.16
CA GLU A 12 -7.81 -0.44 8.72
C GLU A 12 -7.99 1.04 8.29
N GLU A 13 -8.79 1.84 9.01
CA GLU A 13 -8.94 3.26 8.69
C GLU A 13 -7.66 4.06 8.88
N PHE A 14 -6.81 3.69 9.85
CA PHE A 14 -5.51 4.32 10.06
C PHE A 14 -4.63 4.17 8.81
N HIS A 15 -4.58 2.95 8.26
CA HIS A 15 -3.80 2.67 7.07
C HIS A 15 -4.37 3.34 5.81
N TRP A 16 -5.69 3.28 5.61
CA TRP A 16 -6.37 4.02 4.53
C TRP A 16 -6.13 5.52 4.61
N SER A 17 -6.18 6.09 5.82
CA SER A 17 -5.92 7.50 6.05
C SER A 17 -4.50 7.90 5.67
N ILE A 18 -3.51 7.07 6.00
CA ILE A 18 -2.13 7.30 5.58
C ILE A 18 -2.01 7.25 4.06
N LEU A 19 -2.57 6.22 3.41
CA LEU A 19 -2.53 6.06 1.95
C LEU A 19 -3.16 7.28 1.25
N ASN A 20 -4.40 7.62 1.62
CA ASN A 20 -5.16 8.65 0.93
C ASN A 20 -4.61 10.05 1.21
N ARG A 21 -4.35 10.41 2.47
CA ARG A 21 -3.96 11.79 2.82
C ARG A 21 -2.53 12.12 2.44
N PHE A 22 -1.63 11.13 2.45
CA PHE A 22 -0.21 11.39 2.22
C PHE A 22 0.30 10.95 0.86
N TYR A 23 -0.27 9.89 0.29
CA TYR A 23 0.14 9.38 -1.01
C TYR A 23 -0.90 9.63 -2.10
N SER A 24 -2.04 10.25 -1.77
CA SER A 24 -3.19 10.40 -2.68
C SER A 24 -3.62 9.06 -3.30
N GLY A 25 -3.36 7.97 -2.59
CA GLY A 25 -3.60 6.62 -3.07
C GLY A 25 -5.01 6.15 -2.78
N TRP A 26 -5.43 5.17 -3.58
CA TRP A 26 -6.67 4.42 -3.41
C TRP A 26 -6.42 2.99 -3.90
N TYR A 27 -6.97 1.99 -3.21
CA TYR A 27 -7.09 0.64 -3.74
C TYR A 27 -8.57 0.37 -3.97
N PRO A 28 -8.90 -0.23 -5.12
CA PRO A 28 -10.25 -0.73 -5.34
C PRO A 28 -10.55 -1.86 -4.37
N THR A 29 -11.82 -1.96 -4.04
CA THR A 29 -12.37 -2.92 -3.09
C THR A 29 -13.51 -3.68 -3.76
N GLY A 30 -13.80 -4.89 -3.28
CA GLY A 30 -14.85 -5.73 -3.87
C GLY A 30 -14.73 -5.87 -5.39
N ASP A 31 -15.78 -5.42 -6.10
CA ASP A 31 -15.95 -5.54 -7.55
C ASP A 31 -15.68 -4.24 -8.33
N ASP A 32 -15.07 -3.21 -7.71
CA ASP A 32 -14.85 -1.89 -8.31
C ASP A 32 -14.21 -1.97 -9.71
N TYR A 33 -13.20 -2.83 -9.89
CA TYR A 33 -12.56 -3.02 -11.19
C TYR A 33 -13.48 -3.67 -12.24
N VAL A 34 -14.33 -4.62 -11.84
CA VAL A 34 -15.24 -5.31 -12.75
C VAL A 34 -16.33 -4.35 -13.22
N LEU A 35 -16.88 -3.55 -12.29
CA LEU A 35 -17.89 -2.54 -12.61
C LEU A 35 -17.34 -1.48 -13.56
N ALA A 36 -16.16 -0.92 -13.28
CA ALA A 36 -15.52 0.06 -14.15
C ALA A 36 -15.20 -0.50 -15.55
N ALA A 37 -14.81 -1.78 -15.65
CA ALA A 37 -14.58 -2.45 -16.92
C ALA A 37 -15.88 -2.64 -17.71
N GLN A 38 -16.97 -3.04 -17.06
CA GLN A 38 -18.28 -3.22 -17.70
C GLN A 38 -18.83 -1.91 -18.26
N GLU A 39 -18.72 -0.81 -17.51
CA GLU A 39 -19.06 0.54 -17.99
C GLU A 39 -18.28 0.95 -19.24
N SER A 40 -17.13 0.31 -19.47
CA SER A 40 -16.23 0.55 -20.60
C SER A 40 -16.33 -0.52 -21.71
N ASN A 41 -17.38 -1.35 -21.72
CA ASN A 41 -17.56 -2.47 -22.66
C ASN A 41 -16.46 -3.54 -22.60
N PHE A 42 -15.91 -3.77 -21.42
CA PHE A 42 -14.95 -4.84 -21.16
C PHE A 42 -15.57 -5.96 -20.32
N GLY A 43 -15.38 -7.18 -20.77
CA GLY A 43 -15.75 -8.41 -20.06
C GLY A 43 -14.52 -9.04 -19.44
N LEU A 44 -14.63 -9.44 -18.17
CA LEU A 44 -13.56 -10.15 -17.46
C LEU A 44 -13.40 -11.55 -18.08
N ILE A 45 -12.19 -11.86 -18.57
CA ILE A 45 -11.83 -13.19 -19.07
C ILE A 45 -11.28 -14.05 -17.94
N ARG A 46 -10.39 -13.46 -17.14
CA ARG A 46 -9.63 -14.19 -16.12
C ARG A 46 -9.20 -13.27 -15.00
N GLU A 47 -9.20 -13.83 -13.81
CA GLU A 47 -8.75 -13.20 -12.58
C GLU A 47 -7.75 -14.11 -11.88
N TRP A 48 -6.73 -13.49 -11.27
CA TRP A 48 -5.78 -14.15 -10.39
C TRP A 48 -5.68 -13.36 -9.10
N ASP A 49 -5.76 -14.06 -7.97
CA ASP A 49 -5.41 -13.49 -6.67
C ASP A 49 -3.89 -13.47 -6.52
N MET A 50 -3.31 -12.27 -6.48
CA MET A 50 -1.89 -12.03 -6.34
C MET A 50 -1.50 -11.54 -4.95
N THR A 51 -2.44 -11.52 -4.00
CA THR A 51 -2.23 -11.00 -2.64
C THR A 51 -1.03 -11.65 -1.96
N SER A 52 -0.94 -12.99 -2.01
CA SER A 52 0.18 -13.73 -1.43
C SER A 52 1.53 -13.45 -2.11
N HIS A 53 1.52 -13.16 -3.41
CA HIS A 53 2.72 -12.81 -4.16
C HIS A 53 3.23 -11.42 -3.75
N TYR A 54 2.34 -10.44 -3.69
CA TYR A 54 2.69 -9.10 -3.20
C TYR A 54 3.12 -9.14 -1.73
N ALA A 55 2.48 -9.94 -0.88
CA ALA A 55 2.88 -10.11 0.51
C ALA A 55 4.33 -10.62 0.62
N ARG A 56 4.69 -11.63 -0.18
CA ARG A 56 6.06 -12.16 -0.21
C ARG A 56 7.08 -11.12 -0.66
N THR A 57 6.84 -10.46 -1.80
CA THR A 57 7.70 -9.37 -2.27
C THR A 57 7.83 -8.28 -1.21
N SER A 58 6.76 -8.02 -0.47
CA SER A 58 6.76 -6.99 0.55
C SER A 58 7.67 -7.35 1.73
N VAL A 59 7.59 -8.60 2.21
CA VAL A 59 8.49 -9.14 3.22
C VAL A 59 9.95 -9.06 2.75
N ASP A 60 10.23 -9.43 1.51
CA ASP A 60 11.60 -9.40 0.95
C ASP A 60 12.18 -7.98 0.96
N TRP A 61 11.41 -6.96 0.56
CA TRP A 61 11.88 -5.57 0.63
C TRP A 61 12.08 -5.09 2.06
N ALA A 62 11.21 -5.48 3.00
CA ALA A 62 11.39 -5.14 4.42
C ALA A 62 12.68 -5.73 5.00
N GLN A 63 13.01 -6.97 4.61
CA GLN A 63 14.27 -7.62 4.99
C GLN A 63 15.48 -6.90 4.38
N GLN A 64 15.41 -6.52 3.10
CA GLN A 64 16.49 -5.77 2.43
C GLN A 64 16.69 -4.38 3.05
N LEU A 65 15.61 -3.66 3.36
CA LEU A 65 15.70 -2.37 4.05
C LEU A 65 16.32 -2.52 5.44
N SER A 66 15.94 -3.57 6.17
CA SER A 66 16.54 -3.88 7.47
C SER A 66 18.03 -4.23 7.37
N ALA A 67 18.43 -4.96 6.32
CA ALA A 67 19.84 -5.24 6.04
C ALA A 67 20.62 -3.96 5.71
N ALA A 68 20.07 -3.11 4.84
CA ALA A 68 20.66 -1.81 4.50
C ALA A 68 20.84 -0.92 5.74
N TRP A 69 19.88 -0.89 6.66
CA TRP A 69 20.02 -0.17 7.93
C TRP A 69 21.14 -0.71 8.83
N ARG A 70 21.38 -2.04 8.83
CA ARG A 70 22.48 -2.65 9.58
C ARG A 70 23.84 -2.37 8.96
N GLU A 71 23.93 -2.43 7.63
CA GLU A 71 25.18 -2.32 6.87
C GLU A 71 25.59 -0.86 6.63
N HIS A 72 24.63 0.04 6.43
CA HIS A 72 24.82 1.43 6.02
C HIS A 72 24.14 2.41 6.98
N ARG A 73 24.23 2.14 8.29
CA ARG A 73 23.52 2.90 9.33
C ARG A 73 23.77 4.41 9.26
N LYS A 74 25.00 4.83 8.96
CA LYS A 74 25.38 6.26 8.94
C LYS A 74 24.72 6.99 7.77
N GLU A 75 24.77 6.39 6.59
CA GLU A 75 24.17 6.89 5.35
C GLU A 75 22.65 6.95 5.48
N MET A 76 22.04 5.88 5.98
CA MET A 76 20.60 5.83 6.24
C MET A 76 20.19 6.90 7.25
N SER A 77 20.92 7.05 8.36
CA SER A 77 20.64 8.12 9.33
C SER A 77 20.76 9.51 8.71
N ALA A 78 21.76 9.74 7.85
CA ALA A 78 21.94 11.01 7.17
C ALA A 78 20.78 11.33 6.21
N ILE A 79 20.26 10.32 5.49
CA ILE A 79 19.08 10.46 4.63
C ILE A 79 17.86 10.89 5.46
N TYR A 80 17.59 10.19 6.56
CA TYR A 80 16.43 10.49 7.41
C TYR A 80 16.57 11.85 8.11
N MET A 81 17.77 12.23 8.57
CA MET A 81 18.01 13.57 9.12
C MET A 81 17.87 14.67 8.07
N ASN A 82 18.34 14.43 6.84
CA ASN A 82 18.13 15.36 5.74
C ASN A 82 16.63 15.55 5.45
N LEU A 83 15.88 14.44 5.43
CA LEU A 83 14.44 14.46 5.23
C LEU A 83 13.71 15.22 6.34
N LEU A 84 14.06 14.97 7.60
CA LEU A 84 13.51 15.69 8.75
C LEU A 84 13.74 17.20 8.62
N ASN A 85 14.95 17.61 8.23
CA ASN A 85 15.28 19.03 8.11
C ASN A 85 14.60 19.72 6.92
N ARG A 86 14.35 18.99 5.82
CA ARG A 86 13.76 19.56 4.59
C ARG A 86 12.24 19.52 4.61
N ASP A 87 11.67 18.41 5.05
CA ASP A 87 10.22 18.20 5.15
C ASP A 87 9.89 17.31 6.35
N PRO A 88 9.74 17.91 7.55
CA PRO A 88 9.37 17.18 8.76
C PRO A 88 8.07 16.38 8.63
N ARG A 89 7.12 16.85 7.79
CA ARG A 89 5.85 16.14 7.58
C ARG A 89 6.09 14.86 6.80
N TYR A 90 6.83 14.94 5.69
CA TYR A 90 7.19 13.77 4.90
C TYR A 90 8.09 12.79 5.66
N PHE A 91 8.95 13.29 6.55
CA PHE A 91 9.67 12.45 7.49
C PHE A 91 8.74 11.63 8.39
N VAL A 92 7.78 12.27 9.07
CA VAL A 92 6.82 11.56 9.94
C VAL A 92 6.03 10.50 9.16
N ILE A 93 5.61 10.81 7.93
CA ILE A 93 4.90 9.88 7.05
C ILE A 93 5.79 8.68 6.69
N THR A 94 7.05 8.94 6.33
CA THR A 94 8.03 7.89 5.99
C THR A 94 8.32 7.00 7.19
N MET A 95 8.37 7.58 8.39
CA MET A 95 8.49 6.83 9.65
C MET A 95 7.27 5.95 9.87
N PHE A 96 6.06 6.45 9.66
CA PHE A 96 4.87 5.61 9.77
C PHE A 96 4.92 4.44 8.78
N TYR A 97 5.27 4.74 7.53
CA TYR A 97 5.39 3.76 6.46
C TYR A 97 6.42 2.66 6.76
N THR A 98 7.58 3.05 7.28
CA THR A 98 8.71 2.14 7.52
C THR A 98 8.51 1.30 8.77
N PHE A 99 8.13 1.91 9.90
CA PHE A 99 8.14 1.23 11.21
C PHE A 99 6.87 0.45 11.51
N TYR A 100 5.74 0.84 10.92
CA TYR A 100 4.46 0.16 11.14
C TYR A 100 4.03 -0.64 9.93
N GLY A 101 4.91 -0.80 8.93
CA GLY A 101 4.66 -1.57 7.74
C GLY A 101 3.33 -1.18 7.09
N THR A 102 2.97 0.11 7.09
CA THR A 102 1.64 0.52 6.64
C THR A 102 1.37 0.20 5.18
N TRP A 103 2.40 -0.11 4.41
CA TRP A 103 2.31 -0.57 3.03
C TRP A 103 2.13 -2.07 2.88
N MET A 104 2.41 -2.84 3.93
CA MET A 104 2.24 -4.29 3.97
C MET A 104 0.84 -4.69 4.41
N TRP A 105 0.15 -3.84 5.19
CA TRP A 105 -1.22 -4.13 5.69
C TRP A 105 -2.16 -4.58 4.58
N GLN A 106 -2.12 -3.88 3.44
CA GLN A 106 -2.97 -4.17 2.30
C GLN A 106 -2.71 -5.55 1.68
N MET A 107 -1.52 -6.12 1.90
CA MET A 107 -1.12 -7.41 1.37
C MET A 107 -1.50 -8.57 2.29
N LEU A 108 -2.02 -8.30 3.49
CA LEU A 108 -2.51 -9.31 4.41
C LEU A 108 -3.85 -9.91 3.93
N GLY A 109 -4.66 -9.10 3.24
CA GLY A 109 -5.92 -9.50 2.62
C GLY A 109 -6.99 -9.99 3.60
N GLY A 110 -8.16 -10.35 3.06
CA GLY A 110 -9.25 -10.96 3.82
C GLY A 110 -9.79 -10.07 4.94
N GLY A 111 -10.01 -10.65 6.14
CA GLY A 111 -10.53 -9.91 7.29
C GLY A 111 -9.55 -8.91 7.91
N GLU A 112 -8.27 -8.92 7.51
CA GLU A 112 -7.23 -8.01 8.01
C GLU A 112 -7.00 -6.81 7.09
N SER A 113 -7.46 -6.88 5.83
CA SER A 113 -7.49 -5.75 4.91
C SER A 113 -8.54 -5.93 3.80
N GLY A 114 -9.40 -4.93 3.61
CA GLY A 114 -10.35 -4.89 2.50
C GLY A 114 -9.71 -4.62 1.12
N ALA A 115 -8.40 -4.37 1.06
CA ALA A 115 -7.68 -4.18 -0.19
C ALA A 115 -7.53 -5.50 -0.95
N ILE A 116 -7.74 -5.45 -2.26
CA ILE A 116 -7.71 -6.63 -3.12
C ILE A 116 -6.60 -6.49 -4.16
N HIS A 117 -5.67 -7.44 -4.19
CA HIS A 117 -4.57 -7.47 -5.16
C HIS A 117 -4.85 -8.51 -6.23
N LYS A 118 -5.79 -8.18 -7.10
CA LYS A 118 -6.14 -9.00 -8.26
C LYS A 118 -5.38 -8.56 -9.49
N TRP A 119 -4.93 -9.52 -10.27
CA TRP A 119 -4.62 -9.27 -11.68
C TRP A 119 -5.82 -9.73 -12.49
N GLN A 120 -6.29 -8.86 -13.38
CA GLN A 120 -7.49 -9.11 -14.18
C GLN A 120 -7.16 -8.90 -15.65
N LEU A 121 -7.59 -9.86 -16.47
CA LEU A 121 -7.50 -9.81 -17.91
C LEU A 121 -8.91 -9.61 -18.47
N TYR A 122 -9.06 -8.59 -19.31
CA TYR A 122 -10.32 -8.21 -19.93
C TYR A 122 -10.27 -8.37 -21.45
N ASN A 123 -11.43 -8.58 -22.05
CA ASN A 123 -11.64 -8.45 -23.49
C ASN A 123 -12.74 -7.43 -23.76
N LEU A 124 -12.77 -6.87 -24.97
CA LEU A 124 -13.94 -6.15 -25.44
C LEU A 124 -15.12 -7.13 -25.48
N THR A 125 -16.24 -6.74 -24.88
CA THR A 125 -17.52 -7.38 -25.18
C THR A 125 -17.93 -6.93 -26.56
N SER A 126 -18.21 -7.88 -27.46
CA SER A 126 -18.77 -7.55 -28.78
C SER A 126 -19.99 -6.63 -28.61
N PRO A 127 -20.12 -5.59 -29.44
CA PRO A 127 -21.27 -4.69 -29.38
C PRO A 127 -22.60 -5.42 -29.61
#